data_AF-A0A520I4H5-F1
#
_entry.id   AF-A0A520I4H5-F1
#
_cell.length_a   1.000
_cell.length_b   1.000
_cell.length_c   1.000
_cell.angle_alpha   90.00
_cell.angle_beta   90.00
_cell.angle_gamma   90.00
#
_symmetry.space_group_name_H-M   'P 1'
#
loop_
_entity.id
_entity.type
_entity.pdbx_description
1 polymer ?
#
loop_
_entity_poly.entity_id
_entity_poly.type
_entity_poly.pdbx_seq_one_letter_code
_entity_poly.pdbx_strand_id
1 'polypeptide(L)'
;VIDLVLVDVNLADGSGIDVARAAQARGVPVMFVTGSCPVEATTLAAGCMAKPYIPRDLIAAIEAIEAMLGGGKPTRVPSGFTLFPRTA
;
A
#
# COMPACT_ATOMS: atom_id res chain seq x y z
N VAL A 1 -4.68 15.71 8.40
CA VAL A 1 -3.71 15.31 7.35
C VAL A 1 -4.00 13.84 7.02
N ILE A 2 -3.77 13.38 5.80
CA ILE A 2 -3.91 11.97 5.44
C ILE A 2 -2.50 11.42 5.31
N ASP A 3 -2.15 10.44 6.13
CA ASP A 3 -0.79 9.91 6.23
C ASP A 3 -0.58 8.65 5.38
N LEU A 4 -1.66 7.92 5.07
CA LEU A 4 -1.66 6.72 4.24
C LEU A 4 -3.05 6.48 3.65
N VAL A 5 -3.12 6.07 2.38
CA VAL A 5 -4.37 5.64 1.73
C VAL A 5 -4.34 4.14 1.50
N LEU A 6 -5.35 3.42 2.00
CA LEU A 6 -5.60 2.02 1.69
C LEU A 6 -6.67 1.96 0.60
N VAL A 7 -6.37 1.32 -0.53
CA VAL A 7 -7.29 1.34 -1.68
C VAL A 7 -7.38 -0.01 -2.38
N ASP A 8 -8.60 -0.45 -2.70
CA ASP A 8 -8.80 -1.59 -3.59
C ASP A 8 -8.69 -1.14 -5.04
N VAL A 9 -8.18 -2.00 -5.91
CA VAL A 9 -8.05 -1.72 -7.36
C VAL A 9 -9.41 -1.68 -8.03
N ASN A 10 -10.29 -2.61 -7.69
CA ASN A 10 -11.61 -2.73 -8.32
C ASN A 10 -12.64 -1.95 -7.50
N LEU A 11 -12.93 -0.72 -7.91
CA LEU A 11 -13.98 0.13 -7.32
C LEU A 11 -15.22 0.11 -8.23
N ALA A 12 -16.39 0.39 -7.65
CA ALA A 12 -17.67 0.32 -8.39
C ALA A 12 -17.84 1.45 -9.41
N ASP A 13 -17.22 2.61 -9.18
CA ASP A 13 -17.38 3.86 -9.92
C ASP A 13 -16.04 4.42 -10.44
N GLY A 14 -15.02 3.57 -10.55
CA GLY A 14 -13.70 3.97 -11.05
C GLY A 14 -12.62 2.93 -10.77
N SER A 15 -11.37 3.39 -10.79
CA SER A 15 -10.21 2.54 -10.47
C SER A 15 -9.48 3.01 -9.23
N GLY A 16 -9.12 2.08 -8.35
CA GLY A 16 -8.18 2.36 -7.26
C GLY A 16 -6.82 2.84 -7.74
N ILE A 17 -6.45 2.55 -8.99
CA ILE A 17 -5.23 3.06 -9.60
C ILE A 17 -5.30 4.58 -9.78
N ASP A 18 -6.45 5.12 -10.16
CA ASP A 18 -6.63 6.56 -10.31
C ASP A 18 -6.63 7.27 -8.96
N VAL A 19 -7.22 6.64 -7.93
CA VAL A 19 -7.11 7.11 -6.54
C VAL A 19 -5.65 7.11 -6.08
N ALA A 20 -4.88 6.06 -6.41
CA ALA A 20 -3.46 5.99 -6.07
C ALA A 20 -2.65 7.11 -6.75
N ARG A 21 -2.90 7.38 -8.04
CA ARG A 21 -2.28 8.50 -8.76
C ARG A 21 -2.62 9.84 -8.12
N ALA A 22 -3.88 10.05 -7.73
CA ALA A 22 -4.31 11.28 -7.07
C ALA A 22 -3.66 11.45 -5.68
N ALA A 23 -3.52 10.38 -4.91
CA ALA A 23 -2.83 10.40 -3.62
C ALA A 23 -1.33 10.70 -3.77
N GLN A 24 -0.66 10.07 -4.73
CA GLN A 24 0.75 10.31 -5.04
C GLN A 24 0.99 11.77 -5.47
N ALA A 25 0.12 12.35 -6.30
CA ALA A 25 0.19 13.75 -6.70
C ALA A 25 0.09 14.73 -5.51
N ARG A 26 -0.47 14.27 -4.38
CA ARG A 26 -0.57 15.03 -3.12
C ARG A 26 0.51 14.64 -2.11
N GLY A 27 1.45 13.79 -2.49
CA GLY A 27 2.53 13.31 -1.62
C GLY A 27 2.08 12.33 -0.53
N VAL A 28 0.90 11.73 -0.66
CA VAL A 28 0.36 10.77 0.31
C VAL A 28 0.70 9.35 -0.16
N PRO A 29 1.34 8.52 0.68
CA PRO A 29 1.66 7.14 0.33
C PRO A 29 0.39 6.30 0.21
N VAL A 30 0.47 5.24 -0.58
CA VAL A 30 -0.65 4.36 -0.90
C VAL A 30 -0.29 2.92 -0.61
N MET A 31 -1.24 2.15 -0.08
CA MET A 31 -1.18 0.69 -0.02
C MET A 31 -2.37 0.13 -0.80
N PHE A 32 -2.08 -0.69 -1.81
CA PHE A 32 -3.15 -1.43 -2.48
C PHE A 32 -3.63 -2.57 -1.59
N VAL A 33 -4.93 -2.81 -1.58
CA VAL A 33 -5.57 -3.89 -0.84
C VAL A 33 -6.50 -4.64 -1.78
N THR A 34 -6.00 -5.69 -2.42
CA THR A 34 -6.69 -6.33 -3.55
C THR A 34 -6.32 -7.81 -3.67
N GLY A 35 -7.15 -8.62 -4.34
CA GLY A 35 -6.85 -10.04 -4.56
C GLY A 35 -5.75 -10.29 -5.60
N SER A 36 -5.55 -9.35 -6.53
CA SER A 36 -4.52 -9.41 -7.57
C SER A 36 -3.82 -8.07 -7.67
N CYS A 37 -2.55 -8.02 -7.29
CA CYS A 37 -1.79 -6.79 -7.28
C CYS A 37 -1.45 -6.34 -8.72
N PRO A 38 -1.75 -5.10 -9.12
CA PRO A 38 -1.49 -4.63 -10.48
C PRO A 38 0.02 -4.47 -10.70
N VAL A 39 0.46 -4.58 -11.95
CA VAL A 39 1.88 -4.47 -12.30
C VAL A 39 2.42 -3.07 -11.95
N GLU A 40 1.58 -2.05 -12.14
CA GLU A 40 1.84 -0.65 -11.84
C GLU A 40 1.89 -0.36 -10.32
N ALA A 41 1.54 -1.32 -9.46
CA ALA A 41 1.56 -1.12 -8.01
C ALA A 41 2.96 -0.74 -7.50
N THR A 42 4.00 -1.30 -8.11
CA THR A 42 5.40 -1.06 -7.73
C THR A 42 5.86 0.38 -7.90
N THR A 43 5.20 1.15 -8.78
CA THR A 43 5.54 2.57 -9.03
C THR A 43 4.59 3.55 -8.35
N LEU A 44 3.38 3.09 -7.99
CA LEU A 44 2.31 3.95 -7.46
C LEU A 44 2.07 3.78 -5.95
N ALA A 45 2.51 2.69 -5.35
CA ALA A 45 2.22 2.36 -3.95
C ALA A 45 3.50 2.06 -3.16
N ALA A 46 3.41 2.23 -1.84
CA ALA A 46 4.42 1.77 -0.88
C ALA A 46 4.35 0.26 -0.66
N GLY A 47 3.20 -0.37 -0.95
CA GLY A 47 3.04 -1.80 -0.82
C GLY A 47 1.68 -2.30 -1.28
N CYS A 48 1.49 -3.60 -1.22
CA CYS A 48 0.31 -4.29 -1.69
C CYS A 48 -0.07 -5.45 -0.76
N MET A 49 -1.30 -5.45 -0.27
CA MET A 49 -1.86 -6.48 0.59
C MET A 49 -2.89 -7.32 -0.19
N ALA A 50 -2.67 -8.64 -0.18
CA ALA A 50 -3.58 -9.61 -0.77
C ALA A 50 -4.83 -9.78 0.11
N LYS A 51 -6.02 -9.72 -0.51
CA LYS A 51 -7.27 -10.18 0.13
C LYS A 51 -7.39 -11.71 -0.03
N PRO A 52 -7.94 -12.43 0.98
CA PRO A 52 -8.34 -11.96 2.30
C PRO A 52 -7.14 -11.84 3.26
N TYR A 53 -7.22 -10.93 4.22
CA TYR A 53 -6.23 -10.74 5.28
C TYR A 53 -6.90 -10.71 6.65
N ILE A 54 -6.12 -10.99 7.70
CA ILE A 54 -6.56 -10.84 9.08
C ILE A 54 -6.19 -9.45 9.62
N PRO A 55 -6.94 -8.90 10.59
CA PRO A 55 -6.70 -7.55 11.11
C PRO A 55 -5.27 -7.32 11.62
N ARG A 56 -4.68 -8.31 12.29
CA ARG A 56 -3.30 -8.24 12.79
C ARG A 56 -2.28 -8.02 11.67
N ASP A 57 -2.50 -8.65 10.52
CA ASP A 57 -1.57 -8.54 9.40
C ASP A 57 -1.74 -7.19 8.69
N LEU A 58 -2.96 -6.64 8.64
CA LEU A 58 -3.18 -5.27 8.17
C LEU A 58 -2.42 -4.25 9.00
N ILE A 59 -2.49 -4.36 10.34
CA ILE A 59 -1.75 -3.46 11.26
C ILE A 59 -0.24 -3.58 11.01
N ALA A 60 0.29 -4.81 10.94
CA ALA A 60 1.71 -5.04 10.70
C ALA A 60 2.19 -4.52 9.32
N ALA A 61 1.33 -4.52 8.30
CA ALA A 61 1.65 -3.91 7.01
C ALA A 61 1.73 -2.38 7.08
N ILE A 62 0.84 -1.74 7.84
CA ILE A 62 0.87 -0.29 8.08
C ILE A 62 2.16 0.09 8.84
N GLU A 63 2.49 -0.65 9.91
CA GLU A 63 3.74 -0.46 10.68
C GLU A 63 4.99 -0.64 9.80
N ALA A 64 4.98 -1.61 8.89
CA ALA A 64 6.07 -1.82 7.95
C ALA A 64 6.24 -0.64 6.97
N ILE A 65 5.15 -0.07 6.48
CA ILE A 65 5.18 1.12 5.62
C ILE A 65 5.70 2.32 6.42
N GLU A 66 5.20 2.54 7.63
CA GLU A 66 5.65 3.63 8.50
C GLU A 66 7.16 3.55 8.80
N ALA A 67 7.65 2.36 9.17
CA ALA A 67 9.08 2.14 9.42
C ALA A 67 9.94 2.47 8.20
N MET A 68 9.49 2.06 7.00
CA MET A 68 10.20 2.36 5.76
C MET A 68 10.17 3.85 5.42
N LEU A 69 9.03 4.53 5.60
CA LEU A 69 8.90 5.96 5.37
C LEU A 69 9.77 6.78 6.34
N GLY A 70 9.94 6.29 7.57
CA GLY A 70 10.88 6.84 8.55
C GLY A 70 12.36 6.52 8.29
N GLY A 71 12.70 5.82 7.20
CA GLY A 71 14.08 5.42 6.86
C GLY A 71 14.61 4.21 7.64
N GLY A 72 13.75 3.54 8.39
CA GLY A 72 14.05 2.31 9.12
C GLY A 72 13.82 1.05 8.28
N LYS A 73 14.01 -0.10 8.93
CA LYS A 73 13.65 -1.42 8.38
C LYS A 73 12.46 -1.99 9.15
N PRO A 74 11.44 -2.54 8.46
CA PRO A 74 10.34 -3.24 9.12
C PRO A 74 10.86 -4.40 9.98
N THR A 75 10.31 -4.55 11.18
CA THR A 75 10.62 -5.68 12.06
C THR A 75 9.90 -6.96 11.63
N ARG A 76 8.72 -6.81 10.99
CA ARG A 76 7.89 -7.91 10.49
C ARG A 76 7.17 -7.49 9.22
N VAL A 77 7.11 -8.40 8.25
CA VAL A 77 6.30 -8.25 7.03
C VAL A 77 5.35 -9.46 6.94
N PRO A 78 4.01 -9.24 6.93
CA PRO A 78 3.05 -10.33 6.77
C PRO A 78 3.21 -11.07 5.44
N SER A 79 2.89 -12.37 5.39
CA SER A 79 3.01 -13.17 4.17
C SER A 79 2.11 -12.70 3.03
N GLY A 80 0.95 -12.13 3.35
CA GLY A 80 0.03 -11.54 2.36
C GLY A 80 0.37 -10.11 1.97
N PHE A 81 1.49 -9.55 2.45
CA PHE A 81 1.90 -8.18 2.19
C PHE A 81 3.23 -8.14 1.43
N THR A 82 3.25 -7.42 0.32
CA THR A 82 4.48 -7.08 -0.39
C THR A 82 4.77 -5.61 -0.16
N LEU A 83 5.90 -5.31 0.50
CA LEU A 83 6.40 -3.95 0.63
C LEU A 83 7.26 -3.63 -0.59
N PHE A 84 7.03 -2.48 -1.21
CA PHE A 84 7.81 -2.05 -2.38
C PHE A 84 8.95 -1.13 -1.94
N PRO A 85 10.16 -1.32 -2.47
CA PRO A 85 11.27 -0.42 -2.19
C PRO A 85 10.96 0.97 -2.75
N ARG A 86 11.28 2.00 -1.99
CA ARG A 86 11.24 3.38 -2.50
C ARG A 86 12.28 3.51 -3.62
N THR A 87 11.83 3.67 -4.85
CA THR A 87 12.68 4.23 -5.91
C THR A 87 13.01 5.67 -5.50
N ALA A 88 14.30 5.91 -5.27
CA ALA A 88 14.85 7.20 -4.88
C ALA A 88 14.56 8.28 -5.92
#